data_AF-A0A939L7Q8-F1
#
_entry.id   AF-A0A939L7Q8-F1
#
_cell.length_a   1.000
_cell.length_b   1.000
_cell.length_c   1.000
_cell.angle_alpha   90.00
_cell.angle_beta   90.00
_cell.angle_gamma   90.00
#
_symmetry.space_group_name_H-M   'P 1'
#
loop_
_entity.id
_entity.type
_entity.pdbx_description
1 polymer ?
#
loop_
_entity_poly.entity_id
_entity_poly.type
_entity_poly.pdbx_seq_one_letter_code
_entity_poly.pdbx_strand_id
1 'polypeptide(L)'
;RTLASQNYQVFVEVTPHPVLMGAMNDTLEEVAQEAGPGSVPAAVCGTLRRDDGGTTRLVTSLAEAFVNGAPVNWTSVLPVGERIELPTYAFQHEQFWPPAAGPALGGDAVSLGLGAVGHPLLGAAVELAGGTGVVCTGRLSVRTHPWLGDHVVGGVVLLPGTGFVEMVVRAGDQVGCGLLEELTLQAPLIFPADGGGVQVQVVVADADEDGRRMVEVFSRPDAADAQQGWAQHASGVVAPSEGSAVAEEDFAVWPPRGATAVDVSGMYESLADTPYGYGPAFQGLRAVWRRGEDLFAEVALPESVAQEAG
;
A
#
# COMPACT_ATOMS: atom_id res chain seq x y z
N ARG A 1 19.95 -47.22 -24.92
CA ARG A 1 18.80 -46.65 -25.66
C ARG A 1 17.44 -47.14 -25.15
N THR A 2 17.07 -48.41 -25.31
CA THR A 2 15.73 -48.94 -24.88
C THR A 2 15.41 -48.66 -23.41
N LEU A 3 16.37 -48.84 -22.50
CA LEU A 3 16.18 -48.53 -21.08
C LEU A 3 15.97 -47.04 -20.82
N ALA A 4 16.70 -46.16 -21.52
CA ALA A 4 16.50 -44.72 -21.41
C ALA A 4 15.10 -44.30 -21.90
N SER A 5 14.60 -44.90 -22.99
CA SER A 5 13.21 -44.68 -23.43
C SER A 5 12.14 -45.21 -22.48
N GLN A 6 12.51 -46.13 -21.57
CA GLN A 6 11.66 -46.62 -20.48
C GLN A 6 11.81 -45.77 -19.20
N ASN A 7 12.43 -44.59 -19.31
CA ASN A 7 12.60 -43.62 -18.23
C ASN A 7 13.54 -44.07 -17.10
N TYR A 8 14.50 -44.96 -17.39
CA TYR A 8 15.60 -45.22 -16.45
C TYR A 8 16.60 -44.06 -16.48
N GLN A 9 16.84 -43.46 -15.31
CA GLN A 9 17.58 -42.19 -15.16
C GLN A 9 19.03 -42.35 -14.67
N VAL A 10 19.41 -43.53 -14.15
CA VAL A 10 20.76 -43.79 -13.65
C VAL A 10 21.24 -45.17 -14.11
N PHE A 11 22.43 -45.24 -14.70
CA PHE A 11 23.10 -46.45 -15.14
C PHE A 11 24.39 -46.65 -14.34
N VAL A 12 24.64 -47.88 -13.88
CA VAL A 12 25.83 -48.20 -13.10
C VAL A 12 26.69 -49.21 -13.84
N GLU A 13 27.92 -48.82 -14.18
CA GLU A 13 28.93 -49.72 -14.74
C GLU A 13 29.73 -50.38 -13.61
N VAL A 14 29.50 -51.68 -13.41
CA VAL A 14 30.17 -52.48 -12.38
C VAL A 14 31.45 -53.10 -12.94
N THR A 15 32.56 -52.36 -12.85
CA THR A 15 33.86 -52.76 -13.39
C THR A 15 35.02 -52.22 -12.52
N PRO A 16 36.23 -52.83 -12.60
CA PRO A 16 37.43 -52.29 -11.94
C PRO A 16 37.91 -50.96 -12.54
N HIS A 17 37.41 -50.61 -13.72
CA HIS A 17 37.59 -49.32 -14.39
C HIS A 17 36.52 -49.20 -15.48
N PRO A 18 35.80 -48.07 -15.58
CA PRO A 18 34.76 -47.89 -16.59
C PRO A 18 35.36 -47.89 -17.99
N VAL A 19 34.84 -48.76 -18.84
CA VAL A 19 35.23 -48.89 -20.25
C VAL A 19 34.05 -48.56 -21.17
N LEU A 20 32.82 -48.63 -20.66
CA LEU A 20 31.59 -48.40 -21.42
C LEU A 20 30.98 -47.03 -21.18
N MET A 21 31.37 -46.35 -20.10
CA MET A 21 30.83 -45.05 -19.71
C MET A 21 30.78 -44.01 -20.84
N GLY A 22 31.83 -43.91 -21.67
CA GLY A 22 31.84 -42.99 -22.81
C GLY A 22 30.74 -43.31 -23.83
N ALA A 23 30.69 -44.55 -24.31
CA ALA A 23 29.68 -44.99 -25.27
C ALA A 23 28.25 -44.93 -24.71
N MET A 24 28.09 -45.17 -23.40
CA MET A 24 26.81 -45.01 -22.70
C MET A 24 26.38 -43.54 -22.67
N ASN A 25 27.28 -42.62 -22.31
CA ASN A 25 27.00 -41.18 -22.32
C ASN A 25 26.60 -40.70 -23.72
N ASP A 26 27.36 -41.04 -24.76
CA ASP A 26 27.04 -40.68 -26.15
C ASP A 26 25.62 -41.15 -26.53
N THR A 27 25.29 -42.41 -26.20
CA THR A 27 23.97 -42.98 -26.47
C THR A 27 22.85 -42.26 -25.71
N LEU A 28 23.10 -41.81 -24.48
CA LEU A 28 22.12 -41.16 -23.62
C LEU A 28 21.93 -39.68 -23.99
N GLU A 29 22.98 -39.02 -24.42
CA GLU A 29 22.94 -37.67 -24.98
C GLU A 29 22.11 -37.64 -26.26
N GLU A 30 22.30 -38.58 -27.19
CA GLU A 30 21.47 -38.70 -28.39
C GLU A 30 19.98 -38.87 -28.04
N VAL A 31 19.66 -39.71 -27.04
CA VAL A 31 18.28 -39.92 -26.60
C VAL A 31 17.69 -38.65 -25.98
N ALA A 32 18.46 -37.91 -25.19
CA ALA A 32 18.01 -36.65 -24.60
C ALA A 32 17.76 -35.58 -25.68
N GLN A 33 18.63 -35.49 -26.69
CA GLN A 33 18.46 -34.58 -27.82
C GLN A 33 17.18 -34.88 -28.62
N GLU A 34 16.88 -36.17 -28.86
CA GLU A 34 15.63 -36.58 -29.53
C GLU A 34 14.38 -36.30 -28.69
N ALA A 35 14.49 -36.33 -27.36
CA ALA A 35 13.38 -36.01 -26.45
C ALA A 35 13.04 -34.51 -26.42
N GLY A 36 13.92 -33.65 -26.93
CA GLY A 36 13.66 -32.23 -27.16
C GLY A 36 14.44 -31.26 -26.26
N PRO A 37 14.29 -29.95 -26.50
CA PRO A 37 15.02 -28.91 -25.77
C PRO A 37 14.69 -28.92 -24.28
N GLY A 38 15.73 -28.94 -23.44
CA GLY A 38 15.60 -28.95 -21.96
C GLY A 38 15.57 -30.35 -21.33
N SER A 39 15.63 -31.42 -22.13
CA SER A 39 15.81 -32.77 -21.61
C SER A 39 17.24 -32.96 -21.08
N VAL A 40 17.37 -33.60 -19.91
CA VAL A 40 18.66 -33.90 -19.28
C VAL A 40 18.98 -35.38 -19.53
N PRO A 41 20.19 -35.73 -20.01
CA PRO A 41 20.56 -37.12 -20.21
C PRO A 41 20.63 -37.86 -18.86
N ALA A 42 20.26 -39.14 -18.89
CA ALA A 42 20.40 -40.02 -17.74
C ALA A 42 21.88 -40.11 -17.30
N ALA A 43 22.12 -40.26 -16.00
CA ALA A 43 23.46 -40.29 -15.45
C ALA A 43 24.12 -41.67 -15.58
N VAL A 44 25.44 -41.71 -15.84
CA VAL A 44 26.24 -42.94 -15.84
C VAL A 44 27.29 -42.86 -14.74
N CYS A 45 27.26 -43.82 -13.82
CA CYS A 45 28.20 -43.91 -12.70
C CYS A 45 29.04 -45.19 -12.82
N GLY A 46 30.35 -45.11 -12.52
CA GLY A 46 31.24 -46.29 -12.50
C GLY A 46 31.55 -46.71 -11.07
N THR A 47 31.75 -48.01 -10.81
CA THR A 47 32.02 -48.50 -9.44
C THR A 47 33.44 -48.24 -8.96
N LEU A 48 34.46 -48.48 -9.81
CA LEU A 48 35.88 -48.31 -9.49
C LEU A 48 36.60 -47.62 -10.65
N ARG A 49 37.79 -47.06 -10.42
CA ARG A 49 38.58 -46.39 -11.45
C ARG A 49 39.97 -47.01 -11.54
N ARG A 50 40.62 -46.83 -12.70
CA ARG A 50 42.00 -47.28 -12.91
C ARG A 50 42.90 -46.59 -11.91
N ASP A 51 43.70 -47.38 -11.20
CA ASP A 51 44.63 -46.93 -10.16
C ASP A 51 43.96 -46.17 -8.99
N ASP A 52 42.63 -46.24 -8.89
CA ASP A 52 41.81 -45.60 -7.86
C ASP A 52 40.68 -46.56 -7.48
N GLY A 53 41.02 -47.49 -6.57
CA GLY A 53 40.12 -48.51 -6.06
C GLY A 53 39.91 -48.41 -4.55
N GLY A 54 39.27 -49.44 -3.98
CA GLY A 54 39.03 -49.53 -2.53
C GLY A 54 37.75 -48.85 -2.05
N THR A 55 37.53 -48.90 -0.73
CA THR A 55 36.26 -48.53 -0.10
C THR A 55 35.89 -47.06 -0.32
N THR A 56 36.85 -46.15 -0.23
CA THR A 56 36.60 -44.71 -0.44
C THR A 56 36.03 -44.45 -1.83
N ARG A 57 36.66 -44.98 -2.88
CA ARG A 57 36.17 -44.83 -4.26
C ARG A 57 34.76 -45.42 -4.43
N LEU A 58 34.51 -46.60 -3.85
CA LEU A 58 33.20 -47.24 -3.94
C LEU A 58 32.11 -46.40 -3.24
N VAL A 59 32.38 -45.85 -2.05
CA VAL A 59 31.45 -44.96 -1.33
C VAL A 59 31.24 -43.64 -2.10
N THR A 60 32.29 -43.09 -2.70
CA THR A 60 32.16 -41.92 -3.59
C THR A 60 31.27 -42.24 -4.79
N SER A 61 31.42 -43.41 -5.43
CA SER A 61 30.54 -43.80 -6.55
C SER A 61 29.08 -44.03 -6.11
N LEU A 62 28.84 -44.51 -4.89
CA LEU A 62 27.49 -44.59 -4.32
C LEU A 62 26.90 -43.20 -4.06
N ALA A 63 27.70 -42.25 -3.56
CA ALA A 63 27.28 -40.87 -3.39
C ALA A 63 26.98 -40.18 -4.74
N GLU A 64 27.81 -40.41 -5.77
CA GLU A 64 27.57 -39.93 -7.12
C GLU A 64 26.22 -40.46 -7.65
N ALA A 65 25.94 -41.76 -7.49
CA ALA A 65 24.65 -42.33 -7.88
C ALA A 65 23.48 -41.72 -7.10
N PHE A 66 23.63 -41.51 -5.79
CA PHE A 66 22.61 -40.90 -4.93
C PHE A 66 22.28 -39.45 -5.33
N VAL A 67 23.30 -38.64 -5.60
CA VAL A 67 23.12 -37.24 -6.08
C VAL A 67 22.39 -37.21 -7.42
N ASN A 68 22.60 -38.22 -8.27
CA ASN A 68 21.87 -38.38 -9.54
C ASN A 68 20.48 -39.05 -9.38
N GLY A 69 19.99 -39.24 -8.14
CA GLY A 69 18.64 -39.72 -7.87
C GLY A 69 18.49 -41.24 -7.73
N ALA A 70 19.58 -42.01 -7.71
CA ALA A 70 19.50 -43.43 -7.41
C ALA A 70 19.16 -43.65 -5.93
N PRO A 71 18.20 -44.55 -5.60
CA PRO A 71 17.91 -44.89 -4.21
C PRO A 71 19.07 -45.69 -3.62
N VAL A 72 19.84 -45.08 -2.72
CA VAL A 72 20.92 -45.74 -1.98
C VAL A 72 20.47 -46.01 -0.55
N ASN A 73 20.55 -47.28 -0.13
CA ASN A 73 20.31 -47.66 1.24
C ASN A 73 21.54 -47.39 2.12
N TRP A 74 21.69 -46.13 2.56
CA TRP A 74 22.80 -45.70 3.42
C TRP A 74 22.88 -46.48 4.75
N THR A 75 21.77 -47.03 5.24
CA THR A 75 21.73 -47.88 6.43
C THR A 75 22.55 -49.17 6.26
N SER A 76 22.71 -49.67 5.03
CA SER A 76 23.59 -50.82 4.77
C SER A 76 25.07 -50.46 4.77
N VAL A 77 25.41 -49.18 4.55
CA VAL A 77 26.79 -48.66 4.55
C VAL A 77 27.21 -48.26 5.96
N LEU A 78 26.29 -47.65 6.72
CA LEU A 78 26.48 -47.24 8.11
C LEU A 78 25.35 -47.84 8.99
N PRO A 79 25.47 -49.11 9.42
CA PRO A 79 24.41 -49.81 10.15
C PRO A 79 24.26 -49.37 11.61
N VAL A 80 25.32 -48.80 12.21
CA VAL A 80 25.33 -48.30 13.59
C VAL A 80 25.84 -46.86 13.58
N GLY A 81 25.08 -45.95 14.19
CA GLY A 81 25.44 -44.54 14.30
C GLY A 81 24.54 -43.79 15.29
N GLU A 82 25.05 -42.69 15.81
CA GLU A 82 24.31 -41.75 16.64
C GLU A 82 23.78 -40.59 15.79
N ARG A 83 22.54 -40.15 16.03
CA ARG A 83 22.00 -38.96 15.36
C ARG A 83 22.50 -37.72 16.07
N ILE A 84 23.18 -36.84 15.34
CA ILE A 84 23.65 -35.55 15.84
C ILE A 84 22.79 -34.42 15.26
N GLU A 85 22.68 -33.32 15.99
CA GLU A 85 22.10 -32.08 15.44
C GLU A 85 23.01 -31.53 14.33
N LEU A 86 22.39 -31.19 13.21
CA LEU A 86 23.03 -30.48 12.11
C LEU A 86 22.44 -29.07 12.02
N PRO A 87 23.17 -28.11 11.43
CA PRO A 87 22.58 -26.83 11.07
C PRO A 87 21.25 -27.01 10.34
N THR A 88 20.25 -26.22 10.71
CA THR A 88 18.94 -26.25 10.06
C THR A 88 19.05 -25.85 8.59
N TYR A 89 18.05 -26.24 7.80
CA TYR A 89 17.96 -25.81 6.40
C TYR A 89 18.05 -24.28 6.27
N ALA A 90 18.90 -23.80 5.37
CA ALA A 90 19.05 -22.38 5.09
C ALA A 90 17.89 -21.90 4.21
N PHE A 91 16.76 -21.55 4.82
CA PHE A 91 15.63 -20.97 4.11
C PHE A 91 16.01 -19.65 3.43
N GLN A 92 15.50 -19.43 2.22
CA GLN A 92 15.60 -18.15 1.52
C GLN A 92 14.61 -17.18 2.17
N HIS A 93 15.11 -16.22 2.92
CA HIS A 93 14.29 -15.25 3.63
C HIS A 93 13.88 -14.11 2.70
N GLU A 94 12.71 -14.25 2.09
CA GLU A 94 12.04 -13.19 1.33
C GLU A 94 10.78 -12.70 2.07
N GLN A 95 10.53 -11.40 2.01
CA GLN A 95 9.39 -10.77 2.67
C GLN A 95 8.15 -10.91 1.80
N PHE A 96 7.28 -11.87 2.14
CA PHE A 96 5.97 -12.05 1.52
C PHE A 96 4.85 -11.57 2.45
N TRP A 97 4.80 -10.25 2.69
CA TRP A 97 3.70 -9.61 3.41
C TRP A 97 2.76 -8.91 2.43
N PRO A 98 1.43 -8.97 2.61
CA PRO A 98 0.53 -8.16 1.81
C PRO A 98 0.82 -6.66 2.05
N PRO A 99 0.86 -5.82 0.99
CA PRO A 99 0.97 -4.37 1.17
C PRO A 99 -0.22 -3.86 1.98
N ALA A 100 0.02 -2.97 2.94
CA ALA A 100 -1.06 -2.31 3.66
C ALA A 100 -1.89 -1.48 2.67
N ALA A 101 -3.12 -1.90 2.43
CA ALA A 101 -4.04 -1.17 1.57
C ALA A 101 -4.59 0.05 2.34
N GLY A 102 -4.23 1.25 1.90
CA GLY A 102 -4.85 2.52 2.32
C GLY A 102 -4.77 2.83 3.83
N PRO A 103 -5.43 3.92 4.28
CA PRO A 103 -5.57 4.17 5.70
C PRO A 103 -6.32 2.98 6.31
N ALA A 104 -5.58 2.16 7.06
CA ALA A 104 -6.16 1.09 7.84
C ALA A 104 -7.19 1.72 8.79
N LEU A 105 -8.48 1.57 8.46
CA LEU A 105 -9.57 1.67 9.42
C LEU A 105 -9.29 0.57 10.45
N GLY A 106 -8.52 0.93 11.48
CA GLY A 106 -8.16 0.04 12.57
C GLY A 106 -9.43 -0.38 13.30
N GLY A 107 -9.82 -1.64 13.13
CA GLY A 107 -10.96 -2.25 13.80
C GLY A 107 -12.29 -2.03 13.11
N ASP A 108 -13.18 -3.02 13.24
CA ASP A 108 -14.57 -2.90 12.85
C ASP A 108 -15.27 -1.93 13.82
N ALA A 109 -15.54 -0.70 13.36
CA ALA A 109 -16.26 0.31 14.14
C ALA A 109 -17.60 -0.22 14.68
N VAL A 110 -18.26 -1.11 13.94
CA VAL A 110 -19.53 -1.72 14.33
C VAL A 110 -19.35 -2.63 15.56
N SER A 111 -18.25 -3.37 15.64
CA SER A 111 -17.92 -4.19 16.82
C SER A 111 -17.74 -3.38 18.11
N LEU A 112 -17.43 -2.08 17.98
CA LEU A 112 -17.32 -1.12 19.09
C LEU A 112 -18.64 -0.37 19.36
N GLY A 113 -19.72 -0.70 18.66
CA GLY A 113 -21.02 -0.03 18.77
C GLY A 113 -21.07 1.33 18.08
N LEU A 114 -20.14 1.63 17.18
CA LEU A 114 -20.07 2.88 16.41
C LEU A 114 -20.59 2.67 14.99
N GLY A 115 -21.12 3.72 14.37
CA GLY A 115 -21.44 3.71 12.93
C GLY A 115 -20.17 3.80 12.10
N ALA A 116 -20.04 2.97 11.06
CA ALA A 116 -18.93 3.08 10.11
C ALA A 116 -19.21 4.22 9.12
N VAL A 117 -18.33 5.22 9.06
CA VAL A 117 -18.48 6.38 8.16
C VAL A 117 -17.90 6.07 6.77
N GLY A 118 -16.92 5.16 6.67
CA GLY A 118 -16.35 4.75 5.39
C GLY A 118 -15.70 5.90 4.62
N HIS A 119 -14.99 6.78 5.33
CA HIS A 119 -14.35 7.96 4.76
C HIS A 119 -12.86 8.03 5.17
N PRO A 120 -11.92 8.45 4.29
CA PRO A 120 -10.49 8.44 4.60
C PRO A 120 -10.14 9.25 5.87
N LEU A 121 -10.75 10.42 6.04
CA LEU A 121 -10.49 11.30 7.19
C LEU A 121 -11.35 10.99 8.43
N LEU A 122 -12.46 10.27 8.26
CA LEU A 122 -13.45 10.00 9.32
C LEU A 122 -13.84 8.53 9.30
N GLY A 123 -13.43 7.78 10.32
CA GLY A 123 -13.60 6.33 10.36
C GLY A 123 -14.90 5.88 11.01
N ALA A 124 -15.39 6.63 12.00
CA ALA A 124 -16.55 6.22 12.78
C ALA A 124 -17.43 7.41 13.19
N ALA A 125 -18.70 7.14 13.47
CA ALA A 125 -19.66 8.09 13.99
C ALA A 125 -20.38 7.54 15.22
N VAL A 126 -20.73 8.43 16.14
CA VAL A 126 -21.48 8.12 17.36
C VAL A 126 -22.63 9.10 17.46
N GLU A 127 -23.84 8.57 17.38
CA GLU A 127 -25.05 9.32 17.74
C GLU A 127 -25.12 9.43 19.28
N LEU A 128 -25.26 10.64 19.79
CA LEU A 128 -25.32 10.85 21.23
C LEU A 128 -26.70 10.44 21.74
N ALA A 129 -26.75 9.47 22.67
CA ALA A 129 -28.01 8.93 23.20
C ALA A 129 -28.92 9.96 23.88
N GLY A 130 -28.37 11.11 24.29
CA GLY A 130 -29.15 12.25 24.77
C GLY A 130 -29.88 13.02 23.66
N GLY A 131 -29.70 12.61 22.41
CA GLY A 131 -30.25 13.26 21.22
C GLY A 131 -29.63 14.63 20.98
N THR A 132 -28.36 14.85 21.35
CA THR A 132 -27.65 16.14 21.24
C THR A 132 -26.71 16.20 20.03
N GLY A 133 -27.10 15.52 18.95
CA GLY A 133 -26.33 15.45 17.72
C GLY A 133 -25.44 14.20 17.56
N VAL A 134 -24.52 14.28 16.61
CA VAL A 134 -23.60 13.20 16.21
C VAL A 134 -22.15 13.66 16.32
N VAL A 135 -21.27 12.74 16.70
CA VAL A 135 -19.82 12.97 16.67
C VAL A 135 -19.20 12.02 15.65
N CYS A 136 -18.61 12.56 14.59
CA CYS A 136 -17.75 11.81 13.69
C CYS A 136 -16.29 11.90 14.17
N THR A 137 -15.55 10.79 14.10
CA THR A 137 -14.19 10.70 14.62
C THR A 137 -13.25 10.06 13.60
N GLY A 138 -12.00 10.50 13.62
CA GLY A 138 -10.95 10.01 12.75
C GLY A 138 -9.57 10.12 13.40
N ARG A 139 -8.59 9.50 12.74
CA ARG A 139 -7.18 9.58 13.13
C ARG A 139 -6.34 9.92 11.91
N LEU A 140 -5.77 11.12 11.91
CA LEU A 140 -5.00 11.63 10.80
C LEU A 140 -3.50 11.55 11.10
N SER A 141 -2.70 11.21 10.10
CA SER A 141 -1.24 11.16 10.20
C SER A 141 -0.67 11.19 8.79
N VAL A 142 0.46 11.89 8.61
CA VAL A 142 1.23 11.86 7.36
C VAL A 142 1.74 10.46 7.02
N ARG A 143 1.77 9.53 7.98
CA ARG A 143 2.14 8.12 7.72
C ARG A 143 1.02 7.31 7.07
N THR A 144 -0.24 7.64 7.38
CA THR A 144 -1.41 6.94 6.83
C THR A 144 -2.04 7.70 5.67
N HIS A 145 -1.78 9.00 5.57
CA HIS A 145 -2.21 9.89 4.50
C HIS A 145 -0.99 10.70 4.02
N PRO A 146 -0.10 10.11 3.20
CA PRO A 146 1.14 10.75 2.77
C PRO A 146 0.94 12.12 2.14
N TRP A 147 -0.14 12.29 1.37
CA TRP A 147 -0.52 13.55 0.75
C TRP A 147 -0.69 14.70 1.75
N LEU A 148 -1.03 14.46 3.02
CA LEU A 148 -1.10 15.52 4.03
C LEU A 148 0.25 16.23 4.23
N GLY A 149 1.35 15.50 4.01
CA GLY A 149 2.71 16.04 4.08
C GLY A 149 3.02 17.12 3.04
N ASP A 150 2.25 17.19 1.97
CA ASP A 150 2.45 18.13 0.87
C ASP A 150 1.78 19.49 1.10
N HIS A 151 1.00 19.67 2.18
CA HIS A 151 0.44 20.98 2.52
C HIS A 151 1.25 21.69 3.60
N VAL A 152 2.33 22.35 3.17
CA VAL A 152 3.26 23.05 4.06
C VAL A 152 3.05 24.56 3.97
N VAL A 153 2.87 25.22 5.13
CA VAL A 153 2.87 26.69 5.23
C VAL A 153 3.80 27.12 6.36
N GLY A 154 4.71 28.04 6.07
CA GLY A 154 5.73 28.51 7.01
C GLY A 154 6.66 27.38 7.50
N GLY A 155 6.88 26.36 6.67
CA GLY A 155 7.67 25.16 7.03
C GLY A 155 6.95 24.16 7.93
N VAL A 156 5.65 24.36 8.21
CA VAL A 156 4.84 23.49 9.06
C VAL A 156 3.80 22.75 8.22
N VAL A 157 3.68 21.45 8.43
CA VAL A 157 2.64 20.61 7.81
C VAL A 157 1.32 20.85 8.53
N LEU A 158 0.32 21.33 7.81
CA LEU A 158 -0.99 21.66 8.38
C LEU A 158 -2.13 21.17 7.49
N LEU A 159 -3.25 20.81 8.11
CA LEU A 159 -4.44 20.39 7.36
C LEU A 159 -4.92 21.54 6.45
N PRO A 160 -5.10 21.31 5.13
CA PRO A 160 -5.63 22.33 4.25
C PRO A 160 -7.04 22.76 4.68
N GLY A 161 -7.43 23.99 4.37
CA GLY A 161 -8.78 24.49 4.60
C GLY A 161 -9.86 23.58 4.00
N THR A 162 -9.60 23.04 2.80
CA THR A 162 -10.47 22.08 2.11
C THR A 162 -10.61 20.75 2.85
N GLY A 163 -9.61 20.35 3.66
CA GLY A 163 -9.71 19.16 4.51
C GLY A 163 -10.74 19.33 5.63
N PHE A 164 -10.89 20.55 6.17
CA PHE A 164 -11.99 20.85 7.11
C PHE A 164 -13.34 20.81 6.41
N VAL A 165 -13.46 21.39 5.22
CA VAL A 165 -14.68 21.36 4.42
C VAL A 165 -15.11 19.92 4.15
N GLU A 166 -14.19 19.07 3.70
CA GLU A 166 -14.46 17.64 3.43
C GLU A 166 -15.00 16.92 4.66
N MET A 167 -14.32 17.07 5.81
CA MET A 167 -14.77 16.43 7.06
C MET A 167 -16.14 16.95 7.52
N VAL A 168 -16.40 18.25 7.37
CA VAL A 168 -17.67 18.87 7.77
C VAL A 168 -18.82 18.41 6.89
N VAL A 169 -18.66 18.41 5.57
CA VAL A 169 -19.68 17.93 4.63
C VAL A 169 -19.98 16.45 4.91
N ARG A 170 -18.94 15.63 5.07
CA ARG A 170 -19.13 14.20 5.37
C ARG A 170 -19.85 13.95 6.69
N ALA A 171 -19.57 14.76 7.71
CA ALA A 171 -20.27 14.68 8.99
C ALA A 171 -21.73 15.16 8.86
N GLY A 172 -21.99 16.21 8.08
CA GLY A 172 -23.32 16.70 7.74
C GLY A 172 -24.17 15.65 7.02
N ASP A 173 -23.58 14.89 6.08
CA ASP A 173 -24.26 13.77 5.40
C ASP A 173 -24.82 12.72 6.36
N GLN A 174 -24.17 12.49 7.52
CA GLN A 174 -24.65 11.53 8.52
C GLN A 174 -26.02 11.91 9.09
N VAL A 175 -26.40 13.18 9.00
CA VAL A 175 -27.66 13.74 9.51
C VAL A 175 -28.50 14.38 8.41
N GLY A 176 -28.21 14.07 7.14
CA GLY A 176 -28.94 14.59 5.99
C GLY A 176 -28.71 16.07 5.69
N CYS A 177 -27.64 16.67 6.24
CA CYS A 177 -27.28 18.07 6.05
C CYS A 177 -26.03 18.19 5.15
N GLY A 178 -26.19 17.92 3.85
CA GLY A 178 -25.09 17.91 2.89
C GLY A 178 -24.66 19.30 2.38
N LEU A 179 -25.31 20.39 2.79
CA LEU A 179 -24.94 21.75 2.40
C LEU A 179 -24.12 22.41 3.52
N LEU A 180 -22.92 22.89 3.20
CA LEU A 180 -22.13 23.75 4.09
C LEU A 180 -22.47 25.21 3.79
N GLU A 181 -23.18 25.89 4.70
CA GLU A 181 -23.55 27.30 4.53
C GLU A 181 -22.41 28.24 4.91
N GLU A 182 -21.72 27.93 6.02
CA GLU A 182 -20.62 28.74 6.54
C GLU A 182 -19.61 27.87 7.25
N LEU A 183 -18.32 28.20 7.09
CA LEU A 183 -17.24 27.63 7.88
C LEU A 183 -16.21 28.71 8.23
N THR A 184 -16.02 28.94 9.52
CA THR A 184 -14.97 29.80 10.06
C THR A 184 -13.80 28.93 10.54
N LEU A 185 -12.61 29.15 9.99
CA LEU A 185 -11.37 28.53 10.45
C LEU A 185 -10.72 29.40 11.53
N GLN A 186 -10.62 28.86 12.74
CA GLN A 186 -10.17 29.57 13.95
C GLN A 186 -8.68 29.35 14.23
N ALA A 187 -8.20 28.12 14.06
CA ALA A 187 -6.82 27.75 14.33
C ALA A 187 -6.35 26.63 13.39
N PRO A 188 -5.09 26.65 12.94
CA PRO A 188 -4.55 25.58 12.10
C PRO A 188 -4.48 24.26 12.87
N LEU A 189 -4.77 23.15 12.20
CA LEU A 189 -4.46 21.81 12.69
C LEU A 189 -3.08 21.44 12.15
N ILE A 190 -2.12 21.29 13.06
CA ILE A 190 -0.71 21.03 12.76
C ILE A 190 -0.39 19.54 13.00
N PHE A 191 0.33 18.92 12.06
CA PHE A 191 0.75 17.53 12.20
C PHE A 191 2.09 17.42 12.94
N PRO A 192 2.26 16.42 13.84
CA PRO A 192 3.53 16.15 14.49
C PRO A 192 4.67 15.85 13.50
N ALA A 193 5.83 16.46 13.70
CA ALA A 193 6.99 16.30 12.81
C ALA A 193 7.59 14.88 12.81
N ASP A 194 7.33 14.09 13.85
CA ASP A 194 7.73 12.68 13.96
C ASP A 194 6.76 11.72 13.25
N GLY A 195 5.72 12.25 12.59
CA GLY A 195 4.67 11.48 11.95
C GLY A 195 3.66 10.88 12.92
N GLY A 196 3.61 11.35 14.18
CA GLY A 196 2.58 11.03 15.14
C GLY A 196 1.16 11.29 14.60
N GLY A 197 0.17 10.60 15.19
CA GLY A 197 -1.22 10.79 14.82
C GLY A 197 -1.86 11.98 15.54
N VAL A 198 -2.93 12.50 14.96
CA VAL A 198 -3.88 13.38 15.64
C VAL A 198 -5.26 12.74 15.59
N GLN A 199 -5.94 12.74 16.73
CA GLN A 199 -7.35 12.38 16.80
C GLN A 199 -8.15 13.60 16.39
N VAL A 200 -9.16 13.42 15.53
CA VAL A 200 -10.07 14.48 15.11
C VAL A 200 -11.50 14.12 15.50
N GLN A 201 -12.28 15.13 15.86
CA GLN A 201 -13.72 15.01 16.08
C GLN A 201 -14.44 16.12 15.33
N VAL A 202 -15.49 15.75 14.61
CA VAL A 202 -16.47 16.68 14.05
C VAL A 202 -17.76 16.48 14.81
N VAL A 203 -18.18 17.51 15.54
CA VAL A 203 -19.39 17.52 16.35
C VAL A 203 -20.45 18.25 15.54
N VAL A 204 -21.56 17.56 15.23
CA VAL A 204 -22.72 18.17 14.58
C VAL A 204 -23.85 18.18 15.58
N ALA A 205 -24.32 19.36 15.94
CA ALA A 205 -25.37 19.56 16.94
C ALA A 205 -26.76 19.16 16.42
N ASP A 206 -27.76 19.35 17.27
CA ASP A 206 -29.17 19.20 16.88
C ASP A 206 -29.59 20.23 15.85
N ALA A 207 -30.64 19.88 15.13
CA ALA A 207 -31.30 20.78 14.20
C ALA A 207 -31.97 21.93 14.96
N ASP A 208 -31.81 23.15 14.45
CA ASP A 208 -32.68 24.28 14.77
C ASP A 208 -34.07 24.11 14.12
N GLU A 209 -34.92 25.13 14.25
CA GLU A 209 -36.27 25.12 13.67
C GLU A 209 -36.28 25.01 12.13
N ASP A 210 -35.18 25.41 11.47
CA ASP A 210 -35.02 25.39 10.01
C ASP A 210 -34.29 24.12 9.52
N GLY A 211 -33.94 23.19 10.42
CA GLY A 211 -33.18 21.99 10.09
C GLY A 211 -31.67 22.20 10.01
N ARG A 212 -31.17 23.41 10.27
CA ARG A 212 -29.74 23.72 10.25
C ARG A 212 -29.07 23.24 11.53
N ARG A 213 -27.80 22.89 11.43
CA ARG A 213 -27.02 22.33 12.54
C ARG A 213 -25.69 23.05 12.66
N MET A 214 -25.38 23.45 13.89
CA MET A 214 -24.02 23.91 14.20
C MET A 214 -23.05 22.74 14.05
N VAL A 215 -21.87 23.02 13.49
CA VAL A 215 -20.78 22.05 13.36
C VAL A 215 -19.49 22.62 13.91
N GLU A 216 -18.72 21.79 14.60
CA GLU A 216 -17.43 22.16 15.16
C GLU A 216 -16.39 21.07 14.91
N VAL A 217 -15.16 21.47 14.58
CA VAL A 217 -14.05 20.54 14.33
C VAL A 217 -12.98 20.72 15.40
N PHE A 218 -12.64 19.62 16.05
CA PHE A 218 -11.64 19.55 17.11
C PHE A 218 -10.53 18.56 16.79
N SER A 219 -9.34 18.79 17.33
CA SER A 219 -8.28 17.79 17.32
C SER A 219 -7.49 17.75 18.62
N ARG A 220 -6.76 16.66 18.82
CA ARG A 220 -5.71 16.52 19.84
C ARG A 220 -4.64 15.52 19.40
N PRO A 221 -3.41 15.59 19.94
CA PRO A 221 -2.40 14.58 19.68
C PRO A 221 -2.83 13.17 20.11
N ASP A 222 -2.48 12.17 19.31
CA ASP A 222 -2.72 10.75 19.60
C ASP A 222 -1.56 10.16 20.44
N ALA A 223 -1.37 10.67 21.66
CA ALA A 223 -0.40 10.13 22.61
C ALA A 223 -1.12 9.46 23.78
N ALA A 224 -0.60 8.30 24.22
CA ALA A 224 -1.21 7.47 25.28
C ALA A 224 -1.31 8.19 26.63
N ASP A 225 -0.55 9.26 26.82
CA ASP A 225 -0.42 10.12 27.99
C ASP A 225 -0.91 11.55 27.75
N ALA A 226 -1.60 11.82 26.63
CA ALA A 226 -2.12 13.16 26.32
C ALA A 226 -3.18 13.61 27.34
N GLN A 227 -2.76 14.36 28.37
CA GLN A 227 -3.64 15.22 29.17
C GLN A 227 -4.05 16.52 28.44
N GLN A 228 -3.63 16.69 27.18
CA GLN A 228 -4.00 17.88 26.40
C GLN A 228 -5.49 17.82 26.03
N GLY A 229 -6.18 18.93 26.28
CA GLY A 229 -7.57 19.13 25.87
C GLY A 229 -7.70 19.21 24.35
N TRP A 230 -8.94 19.11 23.88
CA TRP A 230 -9.27 19.31 22.48
C TRP A 230 -9.04 20.77 22.08
N ALA A 231 -8.35 20.98 20.96
CA ALA A 231 -8.24 22.28 20.31
C ALA A 231 -9.33 22.41 19.26
N GLN A 232 -10.05 23.54 19.25
CA GLN A 232 -11.03 23.86 18.22
C GLN A 232 -10.34 24.49 17.02
N HIS A 233 -10.65 24.00 15.83
CA HIS A 233 -10.05 24.45 14.57
C HIS A 233 -11.04 25.15 13.67
N ALA A 234 -12.29 24.71 13.67
CA ALA A 234 -13.33 25.30 12.85
C ALA A 234 -14.70 25.24 13.53
N SER A 235 -15.55 26.17 13.15
CA SER A 235 -16.97 26.21 13.52
C SER A 235 -17.79 26.67 12.32
N GLY A 236 -18.99 26.16 12.15
CA GLY A 236 -19.82 26.48 10.99
C GLY A 236 -21.26 26.04 11.14
N VAL A 237 -21.98 26.11 10.02
CA VAL A 237 -23.38 25.70 9.90
C VAL A 237 -23.53 24.78 8.70
N VAL A 238 -24.16 23.62 8.91
CA VAL A 238 -24.61 22.72 7.84
C VAL A 238 -26.13 22.70 7.78
N ALA A 239 -26.67 22.54 6.57
CA ALA A 239 -28.10 22.58 6.30
C ALA A 239 -28.51 21.42 5.37
N PRO A 240 -29.81 21.05 5.34
CA PRO A 240 -30.34 20.17 4.31
C PRO A 240 -30.03 20.71 2.91
N SER A 241 -29.55 19.85 2.02
CA SER A 241 -29.29 20.24 0.63
C SER A 241 -30.59 20.14 -0.17
N GLU A 242 -31.24 21.27 -0.45
CA GLU A 242 -32.25 21.36 -1.50
C GLU A 242 -31.50 21.55 -2.83
N GLY A 243 -31.43 20.50 -3.66
CA GLY A 243 -30.56 20.42 -4.84
C GLY A 243 -30.35 21.75 -5.57
N SER A 244 -29.11 22.23 -5.58
CA SER A 244 -28.76 23.51 -6.19
C SER A 244 -28.60 23.37 -7.71
N ALA A 245 -29.53 23.97 -8.46
CA ALA A 245 -29.49 24.05 -9.93
C ALA A 245 -28.60 25.19 -10.46
N VAL A 246 -27.93 25.95 -9.58
CA VAL A 246 -27.42 27.29 -9.91
C VAL A 246 -26.02 27.29 -10.56
N ALA A 247 -25.29 26.17 -10.55
CA ALA A 247 -23.89 26.12 -11.00
C ALA A 247 -23.66 25.57 -12.42
N GLU A 248 -24.62 24.88 -13.04
CA GLU A 248 -24.35 24.16 -14.30
C GLU A 248 -24.19 25.07 -15.53
N GLU A 249 -24.87 26.22 -15.58
CA GLU A 249 -24.90 27.06 -16.79
C GLU A 249 -23.57 27.80 -17.04
N ASP A 250 -22.86 28.25 -16.00
CA ASP A 250 -21.61 29.02 -16.13
C ASP A 250 -20.39 28.17 -16.53
N PHE A 251 -20.42 26.86 -16.27
CA PHE A 251 -19.34 25.93 -16.61
C PHE A 251 -19.61 25.09 -17.88
N ALA A 252 -20.76 25.28 -18.54
CA ALA A 252 -21.12 24.53 -19.75
C ALA A 252 -20.19 24.79 -20.95
N VAL A 253 -19.43 25.90 -20.95
CA VAL A 253 -18.46 26.25 -22.01
C VAL A 253 -17.11 26.56 -21.36
N TRP A 254 -16.09 25.74 -21.70
CA TRP A 254 -14.73 25.86 -21.16
C TRP A 254 -13.66 26.03 -22.26
N PRO A 255 -12.72 26.98 -22.13
CA PRO A 255 -12.69 28.04 -21.13
C PRO A 255 -13.82 29.08 -21.36
N PRO A 256 -14.22 29.85 -20.32
CA PRO A 256 -15.33 30.78 -20.43
C PRO A 256 -15.14 31.82 -21.54
N ARG A 257 -16.23 32.13 -22.26
CA ARG A 257 -16.19 33.11 -23.36
C ARG A 257 -15.73 34.48 -22.87
N GLY A 258 -14.82 35.10 -23.62
CA GLY A 258 -14.27 36.42 -23.30
C GLY A 258 -13.24 36.41 -22.15
N ALA A 259 -12.86 35.24 -21.64
CA ALA A 259 -11.79 35.13 -20.66
C ALA A 259 -10.42 35.06 -21.36
N THR A 260 -9.40 35.66 -20.75
CA THR A 260 -8.02 35.65 -21.24
C THR A 260 -7.17 34.76 -20.36
N ALA A 261 -6.32 33.92 -20.96
CA ALA A 261 -5.41 33.05 -20.20
C ALA A 261 -4.43 33.88 -19.36
N VAL A 262 -4.19 33.41 -18.14
CA VAL A 262 -3.18 33.92 -17.21
C VAL A 262 -2.02 32.93 -17.23
N ASP A 263 -0.80 33.45 -17.42
CA ASP A 263 0.39 32.61 -17.34
C ASP A 263 0.62 32.18 -15.88
N VAL A 264 0.66 30.87 -15.67
CA VAL A 264 0.91 30.22 -14.37
C VAL A 264 2.24 29.47 -14.35
N SER A 265 3.06 29.61 -15.41
CA SER A 265 4.39 29.02 -15.48
C SER A 265 5.25 29.49 -14.31
N GLY A 266 5.88 28.55 -13.61
CA GLY A 266 6.72 28.85 -12.45
C GLY A 266 5.99 29.41 -11.22
N MET A 267 4.65 29.33 -11.18
CA MET A 267 3.86 29.82 -10.05
C MET A 267 4.23 29.10 -8.74
N TYR A 268 4.33 27.77 -8.74
CA TYR A 268 4.65 27.01 -7.52
C TYR A 268 6.10 27.21 -7.06
N GLU A 269 7.04 27.41 -7.99
CA GLU A 269 8.43 27.77 -7.69
C GLU A 269 8.47 29.14 -6.99
N SER A 270 7.72 30.12 -7.52
CA SER A 270 7.59 31.44 -6.93
C SER A 270 6.88 31.42 -5.56
N LEU A 271 5.90 30.52 -5.38
CA LEU A 271 5.22 30.32 -4.09
C LEU A 271 6.16 29.71 -3.04
N ALA A 272 7.08 28.84 -3.44
CA ALA A 272 8.06 28.24 -2.54
C ALA A 272 9.05 29.26 -1.95
N ASP A 273 9.23 30.41 -2.59
CA ASP A 273 9.98 31.56 -2.05
C ASP A 273 9.17 32.36 -1.00
N THR A 274 7.91 32.00 -0.79
CA THR A 274 7.01 32.56 0.24
C THR A 274 6.72 31.48 1.31
N PRO A 275 5.84 31.72 2.30
CA PRO A 275 5.49 30.68 3.25
C PRO A 275 4.85 29.43 2.64
N TYR A 276 4.39 29.43 1.38
CA TYR A 276 3.64 28.33 0.77
C TYR A 276 4.55 27.27 0.12
N GLY A 277 4.84 26.20 0.86
CA GLY A 277 5.67 25.08 0.42
C GLY A 277 4.86 23.88 -0.07
N TYR A 278 4.00 24.06 -1.07
CA TYR A 278 3.16 22.97 -1.57
C TYR A 278 3.98 21.86 -2.24
N GLY A 279 3.84 20.64 -1.74
CA GLY A 279 4.34 19.42 -2.37
C GLY A 279 3.43 18.94 -3.51
N PRO A 280 3.83 17.86 -4.20
CA PRO A 280 3.19 17.40 -5.43
C PRO A 280 1.67 17.28 -5.35
N ALA A 281 1.10 16.73 -4.27
CA ALA A 281 -0.34 16.54 -4.13
C ALA A 281 -1.16 17.86 -4.19
N PHE A 282 -0.55 18.99 -3.82
CA PHE A 282 -1.19 20.31 -3.81
C PHE A 282 -0.84 21.17 -5.04
N GLN A 283 -0.11 20.60 -6.00
CA GLN A 283 0.26 21.26 -7.26
C GLN A 283 -0.68 20.89 -8.42
N GLY A 284 -2.00 20.98 -8.18
CA GLY A 284 -3.03 20.55 -9.14
C GLY A 284 -3.48 21.60 -10.15
N LEU A 285 -3.05 22.87 -10.03
CA LEU A 285 -3.49 23.95 -10.93
C LEU A 285 -2.90 23.76 -12.34
N ARG A 286 -3.77 23.61 -13.34
CA ARG A 286 -3.40 23.38 -14.75
C ARG A 286 -3.40 24.66 -15.55
N ALA A 287 -4.43 25.49 -15.38
CA ALA A 287 -4.59 26.73 -16.12
C ALA A 287 -5.50 27.71 -15.39
N VAL A 288 -5.33 29.00 -15.66
CA VAL A 288 -6.18 30.07 -15.12
C VAL A 288 -6.58 31.01 -16.24
N TRP A 289 -7.83 31.49 -16.21
CA TRP A 289 -8.34 32.53 -17.10
C TRP A 289 -8.98 33.65 -16.30
N ARG A 290 -8.91 34.88 -16.82
CA ARG A 290 -9.52 36.07 -16.22
C ARG A 290 -10.57 36.69 -17.14
N ARG A 291 -11.72 37.08 -16.57
CA ARG A 291 -12.75 37.88 -17.24
C ARG A 291 -13.22 39.00 -16.30
N GLY A 292 -12.74 40.22 -16.51
CA GLY A 292 -12.96 41.30 -15.54
C GLY A 292 -12.29 40.96 -14.20
N GLU A 293 -13.07 40.94 -13.13
CA GLU A 293 -12.62 40.56 -11.78
C GLU A 293 -12.72 39.03 -11.53
N ASP A 294 -13.40 38.29 -12.40
CA ASP A 294 -13.58 36.85 -12.24
C ASP A 294 -12.31 36.09 -12.64
N LEU A 295 -11.94 35.09 -11.83
CA LEU A 295 -10.91 34.10 -12.13
C LEU A 295 -11.53 32.72 -12.26
N PHE A 296 -11.13 32.01 -13.31
CA PHE A 296 -11.52 30.63 -13.58
C PHE A 296 -10.27 29.77 -13.55
N ALA A 297 -10.31 28.65 -12.86
CA ALA A 297 -9.17 27.76 -12.72
C ALA A 297 -9.54 26.35 -13.19
N GLU A 298 -8.65 25.75 -13.97
CA GLU A 298 -8.67 24.31 -14.22
C GLU A 298 -7.74 23.65 -13.21
N VAL A 299 -8.29 22.79 -12.37
CA VAL A 299 -7.54 22.05 -11.35
C VAL A 299 -7.76 20.57 -11.58
N ALA A 300 -6.67 19.81 -11.64
CA ALA A 300 -6.72 18.37 -11.80
C ALA A 300 -5.76 17.72 -10.82
N LEU A 301 -6.21 16.63 -10.21
CA LEU A 301 -5.37 15.86 -9.31
C LEU A 301 -4.10 15.36 -10.06
N PRO A 302 -2.90 15.54 -9.51
CA PRO A 302 -1.69 15.01 -10.12
C PRO A 302 -1.73 13.48 -10.23
N GLU A 303 -1.28 12.94 -11.36
CA GLU A 303 -1.34 11.48 -11.63
C GLU A 303 -0.63 10.64 -10.56
N SER A 304 0.44 11.18 -9.96
CA SER A 304 1.21 10.52 -8.91
C SER A 304 0.44 10.25 -7.62
N VAL A 305 -0.66 10.97 -7.37
CA VAL A 305 -1.50 10.81 -6.16
C VAL A 305 -2.92 10.35 -6.49
N ALA A 306 -3.24 10.12 -7.77
CA ALA A 306 -4.57 9.72 -8.21
C ALA A 306 -5.04 8.35 -7.66
N GLN A 307 -4.10 7.46 -7.34
CA GLN A 307 -4.41 6.16 -6.74
C GLN A 307 -4.62 6.23 -5.21
N GLU A 308 -4.27 7.36 -4.58
CA GLU A 308 -4.42 7.59 -3.14
C GLU A 308 -5.63 8.50 -2.81
N ALA A 309 -6.29 9.04 -3.84
CA ALA A 309 -7.56 9.74 -3.69
C ALA A 309 -8.68 8.73 -3.42
N GLY A 310 -9.45 9.00 -2.35
CA GLY A 310 -10.58 8.17 -1.92
C GLY A 310 -11.76 8.20 -2.88
#